data_AF-A0A3N5FFP7-F1
#
_entry.id   AF-A0A3N5FFP7-F1
#
_cell.length_a   1.000
_cell.length_b   1.000
_cell.length_c   1.000
_cell.angle_alpha   90.00
_cell.angle_beta   90.00
_cell.angle_gamma   90.00
#
_symmetry.space_group_name_H-M   'P 1'
#
loop_
_entity.id
_entity.type
_entity.pdbx_description
1 polymer ?
#
loop_
_entity_poly.entity_id
_entity_poly.type
_entity_poly.pdbx_seq_one_letter_code
_entity_poly.pdbx_strand_id
1 'polypeptide(L)'
;MNQPAARQASPPAAAPTLTKVPPAKRPGTDDVALTELRNAGATYDYLRRKGDRVQFWETLRLSRSRRAIIAPPEGESPAPAPEVEASIIHELDIIRRQSAPLVRDLRSFLKKVPGLPEPADRLEMALAFLLASLREHQAVARWLAEPAKHEGKAAEKLRSLAVITDPYREALLPWTLQPPVLEEKAPEPSAATTSEPGRPASSGRSLSLPIDHVNLECVRRALEVREILSGMHLESELWETLLLVMQEPDPTRAALQKLVTQLEEGLLEEAQGGAELLFRRVVDLRRQYADWVRSLQAYLSNGHLLPDDPRAFDLAVGFLVPSPGVRDRITPWLEEPGTWQEEIAGLMGPWLRRAEEYLTMLKAEPPSTS
;
A
#
# COMPACT_ATOMS: atom_id res chain seq x y z
N MET A 1 69.83 44.16 -18.38
CA MET A 1 68.86 43.26 -17.71
C MET A 1 67.47 43.70 -18.14
N ASN A 2 66.88 43.01 -19.12
CA ASN A 2 65.56 43.34 -19.67
C ASN A 2 64.52 42.36 -19.11
N GLN A 3 63.55 42.87 -18.35
CA GLN A 3 62.36 42.11 -17.93
C GLN A 3 61.32 42.09 -19.06
N PRO A 4 60.66 40.95 -19.33
CA PRO A 4 59.55 40.90 -20.27
C PRO A 4 58.24 41.35 -19.60
N ALA A 5 57.49 42.20 -20.29
CA ALA A 5 56.18 42.69 -19.88
C ALA A 5 55.12 41.58 -19.95
N ALA A 6 54.43 41.34 -18.85
CA ALA A 6 53.30 40.43 -18.76
C ALA A 6 52.08 41.00 -19.48
N ARG A 7 51.57 40.27 -20.48
CA ARG A 7 50.30 40.57 -21.16
C ARG A 7 49.14 40.23 -20.23
N GLN A 8 48.39 41.25 -19.79
CA GLN A 8 47.09 41.08 -19.15
C GLN A 8 46.08 40.59 -20.20
N ALA A 9 45.51 39.41 -19.98
CA ALA A 9 44.40 38.89 -20.77
C ALA A 9 43.09 39.53 -20.29
N SER A 10 42.32 40.12 -21.21
CA SER A 10 41.00 40.67 -20.94
C SER A 10 40.00 39.56 -20.56
N PRO A 11 39.10 39.79 -19.60
CA PRO A 11 38.07 38.82 -19.25
C PRO A 11 37.07 38.62 -20.40
N PRO A 12 36.56 37.40 -20.61
CA PRO A 12 35.61 37.11 -21.67
C PRO A 12 34.30 37.87 -21.45
N ALA A 13 33.80 38.47 -22.52
CA ALA A 13 32.52 39.18 -22.54
C ALA A 13 31.38 38.24 -22.10
N ALA A 14 30.63 38.65 -21.09
CA ALA A 14 29.46 37.93 -20.59
C ALA A 14 28.45 37.73 -21.73
N ALA A 15 28.07 36.48 -21.97
CA ALA A 15 27.06 36.13 -22.96
C ALA A 15 25.72 36.81 -22.60
N PRO A 16 24.95 37.30 -23.59
CA PRO A 16 23.67 37.95 -23.35
C PRO A 16 22.69 36.98 -22.70
N THR A 17 22.27 37.31 -21.48
CA THR A 17 21.24 36.58 -20.73
C THR A 17 19.92 36.70 -21.48
N LEU A 18 19.53 35.63 -22.18
CA LEU A 18 18.19 35.50 -22.79
C LEU A 18 17.14 35.68 -21.69
N THR A 19 16.48 36.84 -21.70
CA THR A 19 15.43 37.19 -20.75
C THR A 19 14.22 36.31 -21.08
N LYS A 20 14.09 35.20 -20.36
CA LYS A 20 13.00 34.25 -20.57
C LYS A 20 11.70 34.92 -20.11
N VAL A 21 10.81 35.20 -21.06
CA VAL A 21 9.49 35.77 -20.79
C VAL A 21 8.72 34.78 -19.91
N PRO A 22 8.25 35.20 -18.71
CA PRO A 22 7.50 34.31 -17.84
C PRO A 22 6.23 33.81 -18.56
N PRO A 23 5.86 32.53 -18.41
CA PRO A 23 4.69 31.98 -19.07
C PRO A 23 3.44 32.77 -18.66
N ALA A 24 2.67 33.21 -19.65
CA ALA A 24 1.44 33.95 -19.42
C ALA A 24 0.48 33.12 -18.55
N LYS A 25 -0.06 33.75 -17.49
CA LYS A 25 -1.02 33.11 -16.59
C LYS A 25 -2.24 32.63 -17.39
N ARG A 26 -2.52 31.33 -17.33
CA ARG A 26 -3.69 30.79 -18.02
C ARG A 26 -4.96 31.21 -17.29
N PRO A 27 -6.02 31.62 -18.03
CA PRO A 27 -7.30 31.95 -17.41
C PRO A 27 -7.88 30.71 -16.72
N GLY A 28 -8.38 30.87 -15.50
CA GLY A 28 -9.06 29.80 -14.75
C GLY A 28 -8.20 28.94 -13.82
N THR A 29 -6.88 29.18 -13.75
CA THR A 29 -6.00 28.49 -12.79
C THR A 29 -5.58 29.40 -11.64
N ASP A 30 -5.62 28.87 -10.42
CA ASP A 30 -5.00 29.46 -9.24
C ASP A 30 -3.51 29.07 -9.16
N ASP A 31 -2.63 30.06 -8.92
CA ASP A 31 -1.18 29.84 -8.95
C ASP A 31 -0.69 28.97 -7.79
N VAL A 32 -1.37 29.03 -6.63
CA VAL A 32 -1.05 28.20 -5.46
C VAL A 32 -1.44 26.76 -5.75
N ALA A 33 -2.66 26.52 -6.23
CA ALA A 33 -3.12 25.19 -6.60
C ALA A 33 -2.26 24.58 -7.73
N LEU A 34 -1.84 25.38 -8.70
CA LEU A 34 -0.94 24.91 -9.76
C LEU A 34 0.45 24.55 -9.22
N THR A 35 0.95 25.31 -8.25
CA THR A 35 2.23 24.99 -7.58
C THR A 35 2.11 23.69 -6.78
N GLU A 36 1.02 23.49 -6.04
CA GLU A 36 0.74 22.23 -5.33
C GLU A 36 0.71 21.03 -6.29
N LEU A 37 0.04 21.19 -7.43
CA LEU A 37 -0.05 20.13 -8.44
C LEU A 37 1.29 19.80 -9.08
N ARG A 38 2.14 20.80 -9.34
CA ARG A 38 3.50 20.59 -9.83
C ARG A 38 4.35 19.82 -8.82
N ASN A 39 4.28 20.21 -7.54
CA ASN A 39 4.98 19.52 -6.46
C ASN A 39 4.48 18.07 -6.29
N ALA A 40 3.17 17.85 -6.40
CA ALA A 40 2.56 16.53 -6.39
C ALA A 40 3.08 15.68 -7.56
N GLY A 41 3.08 16.21 -8.79
CA GLY A 41 3.61 15.55 -9.98
C GLY A 41 5.10 15.18 -9.85
N ALA A 42 5.93 16.12 -9.39
CA ALA A 42 7.34 15.87 -9.12
C ALA A 42 7.56 14.74 -8.10
N THR A 43 6.76 14.73 -7.03
CA THR A 43 6.85 13.70 -5.98
C THR A 43 6.36 12.35 -6.49
N TYR A 44 5.29 12.33 -7.28
CA TYR A 44 4.75 11.14 -7.92
C TYR A 44 5.78 10.47 -8.84
N ASP A 45 6.40 11.23 -9.73
CA ASP A 45 7.38 10.72 -10.68
C ASP A 45 8.65 10.22 -9.97
N TYR A 46 9.10 10.91 -8.92
CA TYR A 46 10.24 10.49 -8.12
C TYR A 46 10.01 9.11 -7.47
N LEU A 47 8.89 8.97 -6.75
CA LEU A 47 8.56 7.75 -6.01
C LEU A 47 8.31 6.56 -6.95
N ARG A 48 7.62 6.79 -8.08
CA ARG A 48 7.43 5.75 -9.10
C ARG A 48 8.73 5.29 -9.73
N ARG A 49 9.68 6.19 -10.00
CA ARG A 49 11.02 5.81 -10.49
C ARG A 49 11.78 4.92 -9.50
N LYS A 50 11.47 5.01 -8.20
CA LYS A 50 11.99 4.12 -7.14
C LYS A 50 11.18 2.82 -6.97
N GLY A 51 10.15 2.61 -7.77
CA GLY A 51 9.30 1.41 -7.69
C GLY A 51 8.17 1.50 -6.66
N ASP A 52 7.95 2.65 -6.01
CA ASP A 52 6.79 2.84 -5.14
C ASP A 52 5.52 2.91 -5.99
N ARG A 53 4.46 2.24 -5.54
CA ARG A 53 3.13 2.22 -6.18
C ARG A 53 2.27 3.38 -5.68
N VAL A 54 2.85 4.57 -5.59
CA VAL A 54 2.17 5.77 -5.10
C VAL A 54 1.03 6.15 -6.05
N GLN A 55 -0.11 6.56 -5.50
CA GLN A 55 -1.24 7.09 -6.25
C GLN A 55 -1.21 8.62 -6.22
N PHE A 56 -1.69 9.27 -7.28
CA PHE A 56 -1.57 10.73 -7.40
C PHE A 56 -2.29 11.51 -6.31
N TRP A 57 -3.45 11.04 -5.85
CA TRP A 57 -4.17 11.66 -4.73
C TRP A 57 -3.34 11.67 -3.44
N GLU A 58 -2.48 10.67 -3.22
CA GLU A 58 -1.57 10.60 -2.07
C GLU A 58 -0.56 11.75 -2.17
N THR A 59 0.05 11.93 -3.34
CA THR A 59 1.04 12.99 -3.58
C THR A 59 0.44 14.39 -3.57
N LEU A 60 -0.82 14.56 -4.00
CA LEU A 60 -1.49 15.86 -3.90
C LEU A 60 -1.77 16.24 -2.45
N ARG A 61 -2.23 15.26 -1.64
CA ARG A 61 -2.44 15.48 -0.22
C ARG A 61 -1.14 15.78 0.52
N LEU A 62 -0.08 15.05 0.18
CA LEU A 62 1.27 15.30 0.67
C LEU A 62 1.80 16.70 0.30
N SER A 63 1.51 17.18 -0.91
CA SER A 63 1.86 18.55 -1.30
C SER A 63 1.15 19.59 -0.44
N ARG A 64 -0.11 19.36 -0.06
CA ARG A 64 -0.86 20.28 0.81
C ARG A 64 -0.37 20.31 2.25
N SER A 65 0.21 19.22 2.76
CA SER A 65 0.88 19.22 4.06
C SER A 65 2.28 19.85 4.02
N ARG A 66 2.70 20.40 2.87
CA ARG A 66 4.04 20.99 2.62
C ARG A 66 5.18 19.99 2.82
N ARG A 67 4.91 18.71 2.59
CA ARG A 67 5.88 17.61 2.69
C ARG A 67 6.14 16.96 1.33
N ALA A 68 6.19 17.74 0.26
CA ALA A 68 6.43 17.26 -1.10
C ALA A 68 7.75 17.77 -1.67
N ILE A 69 8.23 17.11 -2.74
CA ILE A 69 9.34 17.59 -3.54
C ILE A 69 8.89 18.88 -4.23
N ILE A 70 9.68 19.94 -4.05
CA ILE A 70 9.43 21.22 -4.71
C ILE A 70 9.83 21.07 -6.18
N ALA A 71 8.85 21.19 -7.08
CA ALA A 71 9.10 21.13 -8.50
C ALA A 71 9.92 22.36 -8.95
N PRO A 72 11.03 22.18 -9.68
CA PRO A 72 11.71 23.31 -10.29
C PRO A 72 10.80 23.95 -11.35
N PRO A 73 10.98 25.25 -11.64
CA PRO A 73 10.20 25.91 -12.68
C PRO A 73 10.38 25.23 -14.06
N GLU A 74 11.54 24.62 -14.30
CA GLU A 74 11.86 23.87 -15.52
C GLU A 74 12.83 22.72 -15.22
N GLY A 75 12.64 21.58 -15.90
CA GLY A 75 13.54 20.42 -15.83
C GLY A 75 13.11 19.34 -14.85
N GLU A 76 13.95 18.30 -14.71
CA GLU A 76 13.73 17.24 -13.74
C GLU A 76 13.98 17.75 -12.31
N SER A 77 13.09 17.36 -11.40
CA SER A 77 13.29 17.64 -9.97
C SER A 77 14.54 16.92 -9.46
N PRO A 78 15.45 17.62 -8.76
CA PRO A 78 16.59 16.96 -8.12
C PRO A 78 16.09 15.95 -7.09
N ALA A 79 16.87 14.90 -6.86
CA ALA A 79 16.58 13.97 -5.78
C ALA A 79 16.54 14.73 -4.45
N PRO A 80 15.49 14.55 -3.63
CA PRO A 80 15.41 15.18 -2.32
C PRO A 80 16.54 14.68 -1.42
N ALA A 81 16.91 15.48 -0.43
CA ALA A 81 17.82 15.02 0.62
C ALA A 81 17.22 13.79 1.34
N PRO A 82 18.04 12.84 1.82
CA PRO A 82 17.56 11.61 2.47
C PRO A 82 16.58 11.86 3.63
N GLU A 83 16.77 12.93 4.39
CA GLU A 83 15.90 13.30 5.52
C GLU A 83 14.52 13.76 5.03
N VAL A 84 14.48 14.51 3.92
CA VAL A 84 13.24 14.95 3.27
C VAL A 84 12.51 13.75 2.68
N GLU A 85 13.24 12.82 2.06
CA GLU A 85 12.68 11.57 1.55
C GLU A 85 12.06 10.73 2.67
N ALA A 86 12.78 10.53 3.77
CA ALA A 86 12.26 9.79 4.92
C ALA A 86 10.99 10.44 5.48
N SER A 87 10.94 11.78 5.54
CA SER A 87 9.74 12.52 5.95
C SER A 87 8.58 12.35 4.95
N ILE A 88 8.85 12.32 3.65
CA ILE A 88 7.85 12.05 2.60
C ILE A 88 7.23 10.66 2.80
N ILE A 89 8.08 9.64 2.97
CA ILE A 89 7.64 8.25 3.12
C ILE A 89 6.80 8.10 4.40
N HIS A 90 7.26 8.68 5.51
CA HIS A 90 6.52 8.65 6.78
C HIS A 90 5.13 9.28 6.67
N GLU A 91 5.03 10.47 6.04
CA GLU A 91 3.75 11.15 5.86
C GLU A 91 2.82 10.39 4.89
N LEU A 92 3.37 9.76 3.85
CA LEU A 92 2.61 8.88 2.96
C LEU A 92 2.03 7.67 3.70
N ASP A 93 2.78 7.06 4.62
CA ASP A 93 2.27 5.97 5.45
C ASP A 93 1.10 6.41 6.33
N ILE A 94 1.14 7.63 6.86
CA ILE A 94 0.03 8.22 7.62
C ILE A 94 -1.18 8.42 6.70
N ILE A 95 -0.99 9.03 5.53
CA ILE A 95 -2.06 9.25 4.54
C ILE A 95 -2.70 7.93 4.11
N ARG A 96 -1.89 6.90 3.83
CA ARG A 96 -2.33 5.57 3.44
C ARG A 96 -3.17 4.93 4.54
N ARG A 97 -2.68 4.90 5.78
CA ARG A 97 -3.43 4.37 6.93
C ARG A 97 -4.78 5.06 7.11
N GLN A 98 -4.80 6.39 7.01
CA GLN A 98 -6.01 7.17 7.27
C GLN A 98 -7.03 7.14 6.12
N SER A 99 -6.61 6.89 4.88
CA SER A 99 -7.48 7.16 3.72
C SER A 99 -7.50 6.08 2.66
N ALA A 100 -6.56 5.15 2.63
CA ALA A 100 -6.59 4.04 1.67
C ALA A 100 -7.87 3.19 1.78
N PRO A 101 -8.41 2.85 2.98
CA PRO A 101 -9.67 2.11 3.08
C PRO A 101 -10.84 2.85 2.40
N LEU A 102 -11.00 4.14 2.72
CA LEU A 102 -12.03 5.00 2.14
C LEU A 102 -11.88 5.11 0.61
N VAL A 103 -10.66 5.25 0.10
CA VAL A 103 -10.38 5.37 -1.34
C VAL A 103 -10.64 4.06 -2.07
N ARG A 104 -10.28 2.91 -1.47
CA ARG A 104 -10.58 1.58 -2.04
C ARG A 104 -12.08 1.37 -2.18
N ASP A 105 -12.83 1.71 -1.14
CA ASP A 105 -14.27 1.56 -1.12
C ASP A 105 -14.94 2.55 -2.08
N LEU A 106 -14.42 3.80 -2.16
CA LEU A 106 -14.80 4.79 -3.16
C LEU A 106 -14.57 4.29 -4.59
N ARG A 107 -13.40 3.75 -4.91
CA ARG A 107 -13.12 3.19 -6.25
C ARG A 107 -14.07 2.05 -6.58
N SER A 108 -14.37 1.18 -5.62
CA SER A 108 -15.31 0.07 -5.79
C SER A 108 -16.75 0.55 -6.02
N PHE A 109 -17.17 1.60 -5.31
CA PHE A 109 -18.44 2.28 -5.54
C PHE A 109 -18.48 2.91 -6.94
N LEU A 110 -17.44 3.64 -7.34
CA LEU A 110 -17.38 4.35 -8.62
C LEU A 110 -17.41 3.43 -9.83
N LYS A 111 -16.92 2.19 -9.73
CA LYS A 111 -17.08 1.17 -10.80
C LYS A 111 -18.54 0.93 -11.21
N LYS A 112 -19.50 1.24 -10.33
CA LYS A 112 -20.94 1.06 -10.57
C LYS A 112 -21.64 2.33 -11.04
N VAL A 113 -20.97 3.49 -10.94
CA VAL A 113 -21.56 4.80 -11.20
C VAL A 113 -21.43 5.13 -12.70
N PRO A 114 -22.53 5.34 -13.44
CA PRO A 114 -22.47 5.68 -14.85
C PRO A 114 -22.07 7.15 -15.06
N GLY A 115 -21.49 7.44 -16.23
CA GLY A 115 -21.19 8.81 -16.66
C GLY A 115 -20.02 9.47 -15.92
N LEU A 116 -19.05 8.68 -15.45
CA LEU A 116 -17.82 9.20 -14.87
C LEU A 116 -16.96 9.90 -15.92
N PRO A 117 -16.12 10.89 -15.51
CA PRO A 117 -15.22 11.57 -16.41
C PRO A 117 -14.23 10.61 -17.08
N GLU A 118 -14.16 10.69 -18.41
CA GLU A 118 -13.06 10.13 -19.21
C GLU A 118 -12.21 11.29 -19.76
N PRO A 119 -10.90 11.09 -20.01
CA PRO A 119 -10.10 9.87 -19.77
C PRO A 119 -9.79 9.60 -18.28
N ALA A 120 -9.21 8.43 -17.97
CA ALA A 120 -8.98 7.96 -16.58
C ALA A 120 -8.16 8.93 -15.73
N ASP A 121 -7.18 9.62 -16.32
CA ASP A 121 -6.38 10.66 -15.66
C ASP A 121 -7.23 11.87 -15.22
N ARG A 122 -8.30 12.20 -15.96
CA ARG A 122 -9.27 13.24 -15.60
C ARG A 122 -10.05 12.84 -14.35
N LEU A 123 -10.47 11.59 -14.26
CA LEU A 123 -11.11 11.04 -13.05
C LEU A 123 -10.13 11.05 -11.86
N GLU A 124 -8.90 10.60 -12.05
CA GLU A 124 -7.88 10.59 -10.98
C GLU A 124 -7.60 12.00 -10.45
N MET A 125 -7.53 13.01 -11.34
CA MET A 125 -7.35 14.40 -10.92
C MET A 125 -8.58 14.91 -10.13
N ALA A 126 -9.79 14.60 -10.58
CA ALA A 126 -11.02 14.94 -9.85
C ALA A 126 -11.07 14.27 -8.46
N LEU A 127 -10.67 12.99 -8.37
CA LEU A 127 -10.55 12.25 -7.12
C LEU A 127 -9.52 12.87 -6.20
N ALA A 128 -8.35 13.26 -6.71
CA ALA A 128 -7.31 13.90 -5.92
C ALA A 128 -7.83 15.20 -5.28
N PHE A 129 -8.55 16.03 -6.04
CA PHE A 129 -9.18 17.25 -5.49
C PHE A 129 -10.27 16.96 -4.47
N LEU A 130 -11.10 15.95 -4.70
CA LEU A 130 -12.13 15.51 -3.76
C LEU A 130 -11.49 15.05 -2.43
N LEU A 131 -10.44 14.26 -2.50
CA LEU A 131 -9.75 13.66 -1.33
C LEU A 131 -8.73 14.60 -0.68
N ALA A 132 -8.59 15.82 -1.19
CA ALA A 132 -7.69 16.80 -0.60
C ALA A 132 -8.39 17.76 0.38
N SER A 133 -9.69 17.55 0.66
CA SER A 133 -10.48 18.31 1.64
C SER A 133 -11.17 17.40 2.65
N LEU A 134 -11.02 17.72 3.95
CA LEU A 134 -11.66 16.96 5.04
C LEU A 134 -13.20 16.97 4.94
N ARG A 135 -13.79 18.08 4.49
CA ARG A 135 -15.24 18.18 4.29
C ARG A 135 -15.73 17.19 3.23
N GLU A 136 -14.97 17.06 2.15
CA GLU A 136 -15.31 16.16 1.06
C GLU A 136 -15.09 14.69 1.46
N HIS A 137 -14.13 14.37 2.35
CA HIS A 137 -14.05 13.02 2.94
C HIS A 137 -15.32 12.62 3.67
N GLN A 138 -15.89 13.53 4.46
CA GLN A 138 -17.15 13.25 5.15
C GLN A 138 -18.30 13.05 4.15
N ALA A 139 -18.30 13.79 3.04
CA ALA A 139 -19.27 13.59 1.97
C ALA A 139 -19.11 12.20 1.32
N VAL A 140 -17.87 11.81 1.01
CA VAL A 140 -17.53 10.48 0.48
C VAL A 140 -17.98 9.38 1.44
N ALA A 141 -17.69 9.49 2.73
CA ALA A 141 -18.11 8.52 3.73
C ALA A 141 -19.64 8.35 3.74
N ARG A 142 -20.42 9.43 3.60
CA ARG A 142 -21.88 9.36 3.46
C ARG A 142 -22.29 8.65 2.18
N TRP A 143 -21.62 8.92 1.05
CA TRP A 143 -21.89 8.24 -0.21
C TRP A 143 -21.72 6.73 -0.08
N LEU A 144 -20.68 6.29 0.63
CA LEU A 144 -20.39 4.88 0.85
C LEU A 144 -21.34 4.21 1.84
N ALA A 145 -21.81 4.96 2.85
CA ALA A 145 -22.81 4.46 3.79
C ALA A 145 -24.18 4.25 3.13
N GLU A 146 -24.56 5.11 2.17
CA GLU A 146 -25.85 5.05 1.48
C GLU A 146 -25.72 5.13 -0.05
N PRO A 147 -25.12 4.11 -0.72
CA PRO A 147 -24.75 4.17 -2.14
C PRO A 147 -25.93 4.50 -3.07
N ALA A 148 -27.07 3.83 -2.86
CA ALA A 148 -28.26 3.98 -3.70
C ALA A 148 -28.86 5.41 -3.65
N LYS A 149 -28.65 6.15 -2.55
CA LYS A 149 -29.15 7.52 -2.42
C LYS A 149 -28.18 8.56 -2.96
N HIS A 150 -26.91 8.20 -3.14
CA HIS A 150 -25.85 9.16 -3.38
C HIS A 150 -25.08 8.96 -4.69
N GLU A 151 -25.37 7.90 -5.45
CA GLU A 151 -24.79 7.62 -6.76
C GLU A 151 -24.85 8.83 -7.73
N GLY A 152 -26.04 9.35 -8.01
CA GLY A 152 -26.20 10.48 -8.93
C GLY A 152 -25.45 11.74 -8.47
N LYS A 153 -25.47 12.00 -7.16
CA LYS A 153 -24.76 13.14 -6.55
C LYS A 153 -23.24 12.99 -6.62
N ALA A 154 -22.72 11.78 -6.42
CA ALA A 154 -21.30 11.48 -6.55
C ALA A 154 -20.85 11.65 -8.01
N ALA A 155 -21.62 11.14 -8.98
CA ALA A 155 -21.35 11.30 -10.41
C ALA A 155 -21.32 12.78 -10.83
N GLU A 156 -22.31 13.56 -10.41
CA GLU A 156 -22.39 14.99 -10.67
C GLU A 156 -21.20 15.75 -10.06
N LYS A 157 -20.87 15.47 -8.80
CA LYS A 157 -19.74 16.09 -8.12
C LYS A 157 -18.41 15.78 -8.81
N LEU A 158 -18.16 14.54 -9.21
CA LEU A 158 -16.94 14.16 -9.92
C LEU A 158 -16.86 14.79 -11.32
N ARG A 159 -17.98 14.87 -12.05
CA ARG A 159 -18.02 15.61 -13.33
C ARG A 159 -17.73 17.09 -13.15
N SER A 160 -18.32 17.72 -12.13
CA SER A 160 -18.04 19.13 -11.81
C SER A 160 -16.57 19.34 -11.46
N LEU A 161 -15.99 18.47 -10.63
CA LEU A 161 -14.57 18.53 -10.28
C LEU A 161 -13.68 18.30 -11.51
N ALA A 162 -14.03 17.39 -12.40
CA ALA A 162 -13.29 17.17 -13.65
C ALA A 162 -13.25 18.42 -14.53
N VAL A 163 -14.36 19.15 -14.67
CA VAL A 163 -14.39 20.43 -15.40
C VAL A 163 -13.51 21.47 -14.72
N ILE A 164 -13.52 21.53 -13.38
CA ILE A 164 -12.68 22.47 -12.61
C ILE A 164 -11.19 22.12 -12.76
N THR A 165 -10.84 20.85 -12.87
CA THR A 165 -9.44 20.41 -12.93
C THR A 165 -8.85 20.39 -14.34
N ASP A 166 -9.67 20.49 -15.39
CA ASP A 166 -9.18 20.49 -16.79
C ASP A 166 -8.17 21.62 -17.09
N PRO A 167 -8.40 22.90 -16.71
CA PRO A 167 -7.40 23.95 -16.94
C PRO A 167 -6.05 23.66 -16.27
N TYR A 168 -6.07 22.98 -15.12
CA TYR A 168 -4.85 22.57 -14.43
C TYR A 168 -4.16 21.42 -15.15
N ARG A 169 -4.90 20.42 -15.62
CA ARG A 169 -4.35 19.33 -16.44
C ARG A 169 -3.64 19.87 -17.68
N GLU A 170 -4.29 20.79 -18.39
CA GLU A 170 -3.69 21.44 -19.55
C GLU A 170 -2.44 22.25 -19.20
N ALA A 171 -2.42 22.90 -18.02
CA ALA A 171 -1.29 23.69 -17.54
C ALA A 171 -0.10 22.84 -17.05
N LEU A 172 -0.32 21.57 -16.75
CA LEU A 172 0.72 20.61 -16.36
C LEU A 172 1.40 19.95 -17.57
N LEU A 173 0.84 20.05 -18.78
CA LEU A 173 1.47 19.51 -19.98
C LEU A 173 2.93 20.00 -20.15
N PRO A 174 3.88 19.11 -20.47
CA PRO A 174 3.69 17.76 -21.01
C PRO A 174 3.51 16.65 -19.96
N TRP A 175 3.44 16.97 -18.66
CA TRP A 175 3.23 15.97 -17.63
C TRP A 175 1.86 15.31 -17.79
N THR A 176 1.86 13.97 -17.84
CA THR A 176 0.65 13.15 -17.94
C THR A 176 0.62 12.14 -16.81
N LEU A 177 -0.54 11.97 -16.19
CA LEU A 177 -0.71 10.93 -15.20
C LEU A 177 -0.60 9.57 -15.87
N GLN A 178 0.36 8.75 -15.44
CA GLN A 178 0.35 7.35 -15.84
C GLN A 178 -0.90 6.69 -15.26
N PRO A 179 -1.70 5.98 -16.08
CA PRO A 179 -2.85 5.29 -15.55
C PRO A 179 -2.37 4.38 -14.41
N PRO A 180 -3.15 4.27 -13.31
CA PRO A 180 -2.87 3.23 -12.33
C PRO A 180 -2.73 1.93 -13.12
N VAL A 181 -1.68 1.16 -12.83
CA VAL A 181 -1.57 -0.22 -13.33
C VAL A 181 -2.70 -0.97 -12.64
N LEU A 182 -3.92 -0.80 -13.15
CA LEU A 182 -5.07 -1.60 -12.84
C LEU A 182 -4.62 -3.00 -13.21
N GLU A 183 -4.41 -3.82 -12.18
CA GLU A 183 -4.09 -5.25 -12.24
C GLU A 183 -4.33 -5.76 -13.66
N GLU A 184 -3.25 -5.78 -14.44
CA GLU A 184 -3.30 -6.09 -15.85
C GLU A 184 -3.95 -7.46 -15.93
N LYS A 185 -5.18 -7.50 -16.45
CA LYS A 185 -5.99 -8.72 -16.58
C LYS A 185 -5.06 -9.76 -17.19
N ALA A 186 -4.67 -10.76 -16.40
CA ALA A 186 -3.67 -11.72 -16.78
C ALA A 186 -3.99 -12.24 -18.20
N PRO A 187 -2.99 -12.29 -19.11
CA PRO A 187 -3.24 -12.72 -20.48
C PRO A 187 -3.98 -14.04 -20.46
N GLU A 188 -5.16 -14.06 -21.10
CA GLU A 188 -5.97 -15.28 -21.20
C GLU A 188 -5.06 -16.39 -21.73
N PRO A 189 -4.97 -17.54 -21.03
CA PRO A 189 -3.99 -18.56 -21.37
C PRO A 189 -4.26 -19.06 -22.79
N SER A 190 -3.32 -18.75 -23.69
CA SER A 190 -3.27 -19.31 -25.03
C SER A 190 -3.21 -20.83 -24.90
N ALA A 191 -4.24 -21.51 -25.37
CA ALA A 191 -4.32 -22.96 -25.41
C ALA A 191 -3.12 -23.52 -26.19
N ALA A 192 -2.12 -24.02 -25.48
CA ALA A 192 -0.99 -24.73 -26.04
C ALA A 192 -0.90 -26.12 -25.40
N THR A 193 -0.87 -27.08 -26.31
CA THR A 193 -0.94 -28.52 -26.16
C THR A 193 0.21 -29.10 -25.34
N THR A 194 -0.16 -29.94 -24.37
CA THR A 194 0.47 -31.19 -23.89
C THR A 194 1.95 -31.42 -24.19
N SER A 195 2.75 -31.59 -23.12
CA SER A 195 3.78 -32.63 -22.98
C SER A 195 4.13 -32.82 -21.49
N GLU A 196 3.67 -33.91 -20.91
CA GLU A 196 4.07 -34.41 -19.58
C GLU A 196 5.53 -34.88 -19.56
N PRO A 197 6.25 -34.65 -18.45
CA PRO A 197 6.98 -35.76 -17.86
C PRO A 197 6.90 -35.82 -16.32
N GLY A 198 6.50 -36.98 -15.81
CA GLY A 198 7.06 -37.57 -14.58
C GLY A 198 6.65 -36.96 -13.24
N ARG A 199 5.36 -37.00 -12.90
CA ARG A 199 4.83 -36.64 -11.58
C ARG A 199 5.11 -37.75 -10.54
N PRO A 200 5.82 -37.50 -9.43
CA PRO A 200 5.85 -38.42 -8.31
C PRO A 200 4.47 -38.41 -7.61
N ALA A 201 3.86 -39.59 -7.49
CA ALA A 201 2.58 -39.76 -6.81
C ALA A 201 2.70 -39.39 -5.32
N SER A 202 2.20 -38.21 -4.97
CA SER A 202 2.00 -37.81 -3.58
C SER A 202 0.76 -38.52 -3.05
N SER A 203 0.96 -39.59 -2.28
CA SER A 203 -0.08 -40.32 -1.56
C SER A 203 -0.74 -39.41 -0.53
N GLY A 204 -1.93 -38.90 -0.86
CA GLY A 204 -2.78 -38.11 0.01
C GLY A 204 -3.28 -38.91 1.21
N ARG A 205 -2.48 -38.97 2.28
CA ARG A 205 -2.94 -39.38 3.60
C ARG A 205 -3.45 -38.12 4.32
N SER A 206 -4.72 -37.81 4.13
CA SER A 206 -5.40 -36.73 4.87
C SER A 206 -5.61 -37.19 6.32
N LEU A 207 -4.55 -37.09 7.13
CA LEU A 207 -4.62 -37.24 8.57
C LEU A 207 -5.25 -35.96 9.12
N SER A 208 -6.52 -36.04 9.50
CA SER A 208 -7.15 -35.06 10.39
C SER A 208 -6.45 -35.13 11.75
N LEU A 209 -5.27 -34.50 11.82
CA LEU A 209 -4.53 -34.39 13.06
C LEU A 209 -5.39 -33.54 14.02
N PRO A 210 -5.58 -33.99 15.27
CA PRO A 210 -6.31 -33.21 16.27
C PRO A 210 -5.76 -31.78 16.34
N ILE A 211 -6.67 -30.83 16.53
CA ILE A 211 -6.32 -29.40 16.61
C ILE A 211 -5.32 -29.21 17.75
N ASP A 212 -4.18 -28.61 17.41
CA ASP A 212 -3.13 -28.34 18.38
C ASP A 212 -3.52 -27.10 19.21
N HIS A 213 -3.71 -27.31 20.52
CA HIS A 213 -4.01 -26.23 21.48
C HIS A 213 -2.91 -25.19 21.55
N VAL A 214 -1.65 -25.56 21.29
CA VAL A 214 -0.51 -24.63 21.27
C VAL A 214 -0.68 -23.61 20.13
N ASN A 215 -1.12 -24.08 18.96
CA ASN A 215 -1.38 -23.21 17.81
C ASN A 215 -2.60 -22.32 18.04
N LEU A 216 -3.66 -22.82 18.68
CA LEU A 216 -4.83 -21.99 19.03
C LEU A 216 -4.42 -20.82 19.94
N GLU A 217 -3.56 -21.09 20.92
CA GLU A 217 -3.02 -20.07 21.82
C GLU A 217 -2.12 -19.06 21.10
N CYS A 218 -1.34 -19.51 20.10
CA CYS A 218 -0.58 -18.61 19.24
C CYS A 218 -1.51 -17.68 18.44
N VAL A 219 -2.63 -18.20 17.92
CA VAL A 219 -3.62 -17.38 17.19
C VAL A 219 -4.27 -16.36 18.10
N ARG A 220 -4.69 -16.73 19.32
CA ARG A 220 -5.23 -15.77 20.30
C ARG A 220 -4.26 -14.63 20.56
N ARG A 221 -3.00 -14.98 20.83
CA ARG A 221 -1.95 -13.99 21.10
C ARG A 221 -1.65 -13.11 19.89
N ALA A 222 -1.69 -13.66 18.68
CA ALA A 222 -1.52 -12.90 17.45
C ALA A 222 -2.65 -11.88 17.23
N LEU A 223 -3.89 -12.24 17.58
CA LEU A 223 -5.04 -11.34 17.56
C LEU A 223 -4.92 -10.23 18.61
N GLU A 224 -4.51 -10.57 19.83
CA GLU A 224 -4.28 -9.62 20.92
C GLU A 224 -3.20 -8.59 20.56
N VAL A 225 -2.05 -9.06 20.03
CA VAL A 225 -0.99 -8.17 19.51
C VAL A 225 -1.55 -7.22 18.45
N ARG A 226 -2.31 -7.76 17.48
CA ARG A 226 -2.90 -6.96 16.40
C ARG A 226 -3.89 -5.92 16.92
N GLU A 227 -4.70 -6.27 17.92
CA GLU A 227 -5.67 -5.37 18.55
C GLU A 227 -4.98 -4.21 19.25
N ILE A 228 -3.97 -4.47 20.08
CA ILE A 228 -3.18 -3.43 20.77
C ILE A 228 -2.50 -2.51 19.75
N LEU A 229 -1.84 -3.08 18.74
CA LEU A 229 -1.17 -2.30 17.71
C LEU A 229 -2.16 -1.43 16.92
N SER A 230 -3.32 -1.96 16.53
CA SER A 230 -4.38 -1.19 15.84
C SER A 230 -4.95 -0.07 16.73
N GLY A 231 -5.12 -0.32 18.03
CA GLY A 231 -5.51 0.70 19.02
C GLY A 231 -4.54 1.88 19.10
N MET A 232 -3.27 1.68 18.73
CA MET A 232 -2.23 2.71 18.62
C MET A 232 -1.96 3.18 17.18
N HIS A 233 -2.86 2.88 16.24
CA HIS A 233 -2.71 3.22 14.81
C HIS A 233 -1.50 2.59 14.11
N LEU A 234 -1.00 1.46 14.64
CA LEU A 234 0.08 0.64 14.08
C LEU A 234 -0.52 -0.56 13.35
N GLU A 235 -0.95 -0.34 12.10
CA GLU A 235 -1.66 -1.37 11.32
C GLU A 235 -0.78 -2.57 10.94
N SER A 236 -1.28 -3.76 11.27
CA SER A 236 -0.66 -5.05 10.97
C SER A 236 -1.67 -6.07 10.43
N GLU A 237 -1.21 -6.92 9.53
CA GLU A 237 -1.98 -8.06 9.01
C GLU A 237 -1.83 -9.25 9.96
N LEU A 238 -2.84 -10.12 10.02
CA LEU A 238 -2.88 -11.20 11.00
C LEU A 238 -1.76 -12.23 10.77
N TRP A 239 -1.35 -12.45 9.52
CA TRP A 239 -0.23 -13.35 9.22
C TRP A 239 1.09 -12.82 9.78
N GLU A 240 1.26 -11.49 9.83
CA GLU A 240 2.49 -10.85 10.34
C GLU A 240 2.61 -11.04 11.85
N THR A 241 1.53 -10.78 12.59
CA THR A 241 1.52 -10.96 14.05
C THR A 241 1.56 -12.42 14.44
N LEU A 242 0.93 -13.32 13.66
CA LEU A 242 1.04 -14.77 13.89
C LEU A 242 2.47 -15.26 13.67
N LEU A 243 3.13 -14.81 12.59
CA LEU A 243 4.53 -15.13 12.35
C LEU A 243 5.44 -14.65 13.48
N LEU A 244 5.22 -13.44 13.98
CA LEU A 244 5.97 -12.90 15.11
C LEU A 244 5.81 -13.78 16.35
N VAL A 245 4.58 -14.16 16.70
CA VAL A 245 4.29 -15.02 17.85
C VAL A 245 4.91 -16.41 17.68
N MET A 246 4.88 -16.98 16.47
CA MET A 246 5.42 -18.32 16.22
C MET A 246 6.96 -18.34 16.16
N GLN A 247 7.60 -17.31 15.62
CA GLN A 247 9.07 -17.24 15.51
C GLN A 247 9.74 -16.76 16.80
N GLU A 248 9.08 -15.88 17.55
CA GLU A 248 9.62 -15.28 18.77
C GLU A 248 8.60 -15.37 19.93
N PRO A 249 8.22 -16.59 20.37
CA PRO A 249 7.11 -16.76 21.32
C PRO A 249 7.37 -16.08 22.67
N ASP A 250 8.56 -16.28 23.25
CA ASP A 250 8.87 -15.74 24.58
C ASP A 250 9.13 -14.22 24.56
N PRO A 251 9.94 -13.67 23.63
CA PRO A 251 10.10 -12.22 23.52
C PRO A 251 8.77 -11.49 23.26
N THR A 252 7.93 -12.05 22.38
CA THR A 252 6.62 -11.47 22.06
C THR A 252 5.68 -11.53 23.25
N ARG A 253 5.63 -12.66 23.98
CA ARG A 253 4.84 -12.78 25.22
C ARG A 253 5.28 -11.76 26.28
N ALA A 254 6.58 -11.63 26.51
CA ALA A 254 7.10 -10.67 27.49
C ALA A 254 6.80 -9.21 27.11
N ALA A 255 6.94 -8.86 25.83
CA ALA A 255 6.60 -7.54 25.32
C ALA A 255 5.11 -7.23 25.46
N LEU A 256 4.25 -8.20 25.12
CA LEU A 256 2.80 -8.07 25.22
C LEU A 256 2.33 -7.89 26.67
N GLN A 257 2.83 -8.73 27.58
CA GLN A 257 2.51 -8.61 29.00
C GLN A 257 2.91 -7.23 29.55
N LYS A 258 4.10 -6.75 29.17
CA LYS A 258 4.56 -5.42 29.58
C LYS A 258 3.66 -4.32 29.02
N LEU A 259 3.23 -4.42 27.76
CA LEU A 259 2.32 -3.47 27.13
C LEU A 259 0.96 -3.41 27.82
N VAL A 260 0.38 -4.58 28.11
CA VAL A 260 -0.90 -4.66 28.84
C VAL A 260 -0.78 -3.99 30.20
N THR A 261 0.26 -4.31 30.99
CA THR A 261 0.47 -3.68 32.30
C THR A 261 0.66 -2.16 32.18
N GLN A 262 1.42 -1.67 31.21
CA GLN A 262 1.60 -0.22 31.00
C GLN A 262 0.28 0.47 30.62
N LEU A 263 -0.57 -0.18 29.81
CA LEU A 263 -1.89 0.33 29.45
C LEU A 263 -2.83 0.38 30.66
N GLU A 264 -2.84 -0.66 31.50
CA GLU A 264 -3.62 -0.72 32.74
C GLU A 264 -3.18 0.34 33.76
N GLU A 265 -1.88 0.61 33.85
CA GLU A 265 -1.30 1.65 34.72
C GLU A 265 -1.45 3.07 34.15
N GLY A 266 -1.95 3.23 32.92
CA GLY A 266 -2.10 4.53 32.26
C GLY A 266 -0.78 5.16 31.79
N LEU A 267 0.28 4.37 31.66
CA LEU A 267 1.61 4.77 31.18
C LEU A 267 1.63 4.81 29.64
N LEU A 268 0.91 5.77 29.06
CA LEU A 268 0.64 5.82 27.61
C LEU A 268 1.90 6.02 26.76
N GLU A 269 2.86 6.83 27.20
CA GLU A 269 4.08 7.09 26.43
C GLU A 269 4.98 5.84 26.38
N GLU A 270 5.13 5.14 27.50
CA GLU A 270 5.90 3.91 27.59
C GLU A 270 5.22 2.76 26.83
N ALA A 271 3.89 2.68 26.90
CA ALA A 271 3.10 1.73 26.11
C ALA A 271 3.27 1.99 24.61
N GLN A 272 3.17 3.24 24.16
CA GLN A 272 3.41 3.60 22.77
C GLN A 272 4.82 3.22 22.32
N GLY A 273 5.85 3.55 23.11
CA GLY A 273 7.23 3.17 22.80
C GLY A 273 7.43 1.65 22.71
N GLY A 274 6.79 0.88 23.59
CA GLY A 274 6.82 -0.59 23.53
C GLY A 274 6.11 -1.15 22.31
N ALA A 275 4.95 -0.59 21.94
CA ALA A 275 4.20 -1.01 20.75
C ALA A 275 4.96 -0.68 19.47
N GLU A 276 5.61 0.48 19.37
CA GLU A 276 6.47 0.84 18.24
C GLU A 276 7.64 -0.14 18.08
N LEU A 277 8.26 -0.59 19.17
CA LEU A 277 9.32 -1.61 19.12
C LEU A 277 8.81 -2.95 18.62
N LEU A 278 7.63 -3.38 19.08
CA LEU A 278 7.00 -4.61 18.60
C LEU A 278 6.63 -4.49 17.11
N PHE A 279 6.10 -3.33 16.71
CA PHE A 279 5.72 -3.04 15.34
C PHE A 279 6.92 -3.00 14.38
N ARG A 280 8.10 -2.55 14.80
CA ARG A 280 9.31 -2.63 13.97
C ARG A 280 9.61 -4.08 13.56
N ARG A 281 9.41 -5.05 14.46
CA ARG A 281 9.58 -6.48 14.15
C ARG A 281 8.54 -6.98 13.14
N VAL A 282 7.30 -6.51 13.27
CA VAL A 282 6.24 -6.76 12.28
C VAL A 282 6.65 -6.20 10.91
N VAL A 283 7.22 -5.00 10.86
CA VAL A 283 7.73 -4.38 9.62
C VAL A 283 8.87 -5.19 9.01
N ASP A 284 9.77 -5.75 9.82
CA ASP A 284 10.85 -6.62 9.31
C ASP A 284 10.30 -7.90 8.67
N LEU A 285 9.29 -8.55 9.30
CA LEU A 285 8.58 -9.69 8.73
C LEU A 285 7.85 -9.30 7.43
N ARG A 286 7.17 -8.14 7.42
CA ARG A 286 6.51 -7.61 6.22
C ARG A 286 7.51 -7.43 5.09
N ARG A 287 8.65 -6.80 5.35
CA ARG A 287 9.71 -6.61 4.34
C ARG A 287 10.23 -7.94 3.80
N GLN A 288 10.29 -8.96 4.64
CA GLN A 288 10.78 -10.28 4.24
C GLN A 288 9.78 -11.08 3.41
N TYR A 289 8.48 -11.01 3.70
CA TYR A 289 7.49 -11.94 3.14
C TYR A 289 6.35 -11.28 2.33
N ALA A 290 6.13 -9.97 2.40
CA ALA A 290 4.93 -9.34 1.82
C ALA A 290 4.82 -9.50 0.29
N ASP A 291 5.92 -9.46 -0.44
CA ASP A 291 5.89 -9.68 -1.90
C ASP A 291 5.40 -11.08 -2.25
N TRP A 292 5.81 -12.08 -1.46
CA TRP A 292 5.36 -13.45 -1.61
C TRP A 292 3.90 -13.64 -1.21
N VAL A 293 3.51 -13.13 -0.04
CA VAL A 293 2.12 -13.24 0.42
C VAL A 293 1.17 -12.58 -0.60
N ARG A 294 1.52 -11.41 -1.14
CA ARG A 294 0.72 -10.73 -2.18
C ARG A 294 0.65 -11.54 -3.48
N SER A 295 1.77 -12.11 -3.93
CA SER A 295 1.81 -12.93 -5.15
C SER A 295 0.96 -14.20 -4.98
N LEU A 296 1.06 -14.85 -3.81
CA LEU A 296 0.25 -16.00 -3.44
C LEU A 296 -1.24 -15.65 -3.39
N GLN A 297 -1.59 -14.55 -2.74
CA GLN A 297 -2.97 -14.09 -2.62
C GLN A 297 -3.57 -13.79 -3.99
N ALA A 298 -2.85 -13.09 -4.87
CA ALA A 298 -3.30 -12.79 -6.22
C ALA A 298 -3.54 -14.07 -7.04
N TYR A 299 -2.64 -15.05 -6.91
CA TYR A 299 -2.78 -16.34 -7.57
C TYR A 299 -4.03 -17.10 -7.08
N LEU A 300 -4.21 -17.25 -5.76
CA LEU A 300 -5.38 -17.94 -5.20
C LEU A 300 -6.70 -17.20 -5.51
N SER A 301 -6.65 -15.86 -5.63
CA SER A 301 -7.80 -15.06 -6.04
C SER A 301 -8.26 -15.43 -7.46
N ASN A 302 -7.31 -15.55 -8.39
CA ASN A 302 -7.60 -15.90 -9.79
C ASN A 302 -8.16 -17.32 -9.94
N GLY A 303 -7.71 -18.25 -9.08
CA GLY A 303 -8.21 -19.62 -9.05
C GLY A 303 -9.52 -19.82 -8.29
N HIS A 304 -10.11 -18.76 -7.72
CA HIS A 304 -11.24 -18.86 -6.78
C HIS A 304 -10.97 -19.81 -5.60
N LEU A 305 -9.72 -19.87 -5.16
CA LEU A 305 -9.26 -20.71 -4.04
C LEU A 305 -9.12 -19.93 -2.73
N LEU A 306 -9.41 -18.63 -2.74
CA LEU A 306 -9.43 -17.84 -1.50
C LEU A 306 -10.67 -18.18 -0.66
N PRO A 307 -10.50 -18.26 0.67
CA PRO A 307 -11.62 -18.44 1.59
C PRO A 307 -12.50 -17.18 1.64
N ASP A 308 -13.77 -17.36 2.01
CA ASP A 308 -14.73 -16.26 2.18
C ASP A 308 -14.33 -15.31 3.33
N ASP A 309 -13.76 -15.85 4.42
CA ASP A 309 -13.21 -15.07 5.53
C ASP A 309 -11.73 -14.76 5.23
N PRO A 310 -11.34 -13.49 4.96
CA PRO A 310 -9.97 -13.15 4.62
C PRO A 310 -8.98 -13.49 5.73
N ARG A 311 -9.44 -13.58 6.99
CA ARG A 311 -8.58 -14.00 8.11
C ARG A 311 -8.14 -15.46 8.00
N ALA A 312 -8.91 -16.30 7.31
CA ALA A 312 -8.52 -17.70 7.11
C ALA A 312 -7.29 -17.80 6.20
N PHE A 313 -7.19 -16.92 5.19
CA PHE A 313 -5.99 -16.81 4.37
C PHE A 313 -4.79 -16.35 5.20
N ASP A 314 -4.94 -15.29 5.99
CA ASP A 314 -3.86 -14.78 6.85
C ASP A 314 -3.35 -15.84 7.83
N LEU A 315 -4.25 -16.58 8.47
CA LEU A 315 -3.86 -17.66 9.38
C LEU A 315 -3.16 -18.81 8.64
N ALA A 316 -3.69 -19.22 7.48
CA ALA A 316 -3.08 -20.28 6.69
C ALA A 316 -1.66 -19.90 6.27
N VAL A 317 -1.43 -18.65 5.86
CA VAL A 317 -0.11 -18.11 5.56
C VAL A 317 0.79 -18.11 6.80
N GLY A 318 0.29 -17.61 7.93
CA GLY A 318 1.05 -17.56 9.18
C GLY A 318 1.47 -18.94 9.71
N PHE A 319 0.71 -20.01 9.41
CA PHE A 319 1.12 -21.39 9.71
C PHE A 319 2.03 -22.01 8.64
N LEU A 320 1.80 -21.70 7.36
CA LEU A 320 2.55 -22.25 6.25
C LEU A 320 4.01 -21.77 6.27
N VAL A 321 4.25 -20.48 6.40
CA VAL A 321 5.60 -19.88 6.32
C VAL A 321 6.62 -20.44 7.32
N PRO A 322 6.29 -20.66 8.61
CA PRO A 322 7.21 -21.26 9.57
C PRO A 322 7.31 -22.79 9.44
N SER A 323 6.49 -23.42 8.59
CA SER A 323 6.51 -24.88 8.45
C SER A 323 7.81 -25.39 7.84
N PRO A 324 8.36 -26.51 8.35
CA PRO A 324 9.60 -27.10 7.83
C PRO A 324 9.53 -27.38 6.33
N GLY A 325 10.59 -27.03 5.59
CA GLY A 325 10.71 -27.28 4.14
C GLY A 325 9.94 -26.30 3.24
N VAL A 326 9.14 -25.39 3.81
CA VAL A 326 8.45 -24.34 3.04
C VAL A 326 9.41 -23.20 2.69
N ARG A 327 10.25 -22.77 3.64
CA ARG A 327 11.19 -21.65 3.44
C ARG A 327 12.11 -21.84 2.23
N ASP A 328 12.64 -23.05 2.04
CA ASP A 328 13.53 -23.36 0.91
C ASP A 328 12.79 -23.39 -0.43
N ARG A 329 11.45 -23.56 -0.42
CA ARG A 329 10.60 -23.62 -1.60
C ARG A 329 9.93 -22.29 -1.94
N ILE A 330 9.78 -21.38 -0.97
CA ILE A 330 9.18 -20.06 -1.16
C ILE A 330 9.92 -19.26 -2.24
N THR A 331 11.26 -19.29 -2.26
CA THR A 331 12.04 -18.53 -3.26
C THR A 331 11.80 -19.01 -4.70
N PRO A 332 11.89 -20.31 -5.03
CA PRO A 332 11.48 -20.80 -6.35
C PRO A 332 10.04 -20.46 -6.73
N TRP A 333 9.12 -20.53 -5.76
CA TRP A 333 7.71 -20.18 -5.98
C TRP A 333 7.51 -18.71 -6.33
N LEU A 334 8.32 -17.83 -5.74
CA LEU A 334 8.32 -16.40 -6.00
C LEU A 334 8.82 -16.04 -7.39
N GLU A 335 9.89 -16.70 -7.82
CA GLU A 335 10.56 -16.41 -9.08
C GLU A 335 9.73 -16.90 -10.28
N GLU A 336 9.07 -18.05 -10.13
CA GLU A 336 8.28 -18.67 -11.19
C GLU A 336 6.89 -19.14 -10.72
N PRO A 337 6.01 -18.21 -10.32
CA PRO A 337 4.73 -18.58 -9.71
C PRO A 337 3.85 -19.42 -10.62
N GLY A 338 3.97 -19.27 -11.95
CA GLY A 338 3.28 -20.08 -12.96
C GLY A 338 3.66 -21.56 -12.96
N THR A 339 4.93 -21.87 -12.65
CA THR A 339 5.46 -23.23 -12.67
C THR A 339 4.99 -24.04 -11.45
N TRP A 340 4.81 -23.38 -10.30
CA TRP A 340 4.56 -24.04 -9.01
C TRP A 340 3.09 -23.97 -8.54
N GLN A 341 2.20 -23.49 -9.41
CA GLN A 341 0.78 -23.22 -9.12
C GLN A 341 0.03 -24.38 -8.46
N GLU A 342 0.14 -25.59 -9.03
CA GLU A 342 -0.55 -26.76 -8.49
C GLU A 342 0.02 -27.22 -7.16
N GLU A 343 1.34 -27.13 -6.98
CA GLU A 343 2.00 -27.49 -5.72
C GLU A 343 1.56 -26.54 -4.60
N ILE A 344 1.59 -25.24 -4.86
CA ILE A 344 1.17 -24.20 -3.92
C ILE A 344 -0.29 -24.38 -3.52
N ALA A 345 -1.19 -24.60 -4.50
CA ALA A 345 -2.61 -24.86 -4.22
C ALA A 345 -2.81 -26.13 -3.39
N GLY A 346 -2.08 -27.20 -3.72
CA GLY A 346 -2.10 -28.47 -2.97
C GLY A 346 -1.60 -28.33 -1.54
N LEU A 347 -0.59 -27.48 -1.30
CA LEU A 347 -0.06 -27.20 0.03
C LEU A 347 -0.96 -26.27 0.83
N MET A 348 -1.56 -25.26 0.20
CA MET A 348 -2.43 -24.27 0.88
C MET A 348 -3.77 -24.87 1.32
N GLY A 349 -4.36 -25.78 0.55
CA GLY A 349 -5.70 -26.34 0.86
C GLY A 349 -5.85 -26.90 2.28
N PRO A 350 -4.92 -27.74 2.78
CA PRO A 350 -4.91 -28.19 4.17
C PRO A 350 -4.81 -27.05 5.20
N TRP A 351 -3.99 -26.04 4.95
CA TRP A 351 -3.81 -24.90 5.85
C TRP A 351 -5.03 -23.99 5.92
N LEU A 352 -5.71 -23.77 4.77
CA LEU A 352 -6.95 -22.99 4.71
C LEU A 352 -8.07 -23.65 5.52
N ARG A 353 -8.29 -24.95 5.35
CA ARG A 353 -9.29 -25.69 6.15
C ARG A 353 -8.98 -25.63 7.64
N ARG A 354 -7.71 -25.83 8.01
CA ARG A 354 -7.29 -25.72 9.41
C ARG A 354 -7.45 -24.30 9.97
N ALA A 355 -7.18 -23.27 9.16
CA ALA A 355 -7.42 -21.89 9.57
C ALA A 355 -8.91 -21.59 9.83
N GLU A 356 -9.81 -22.11 9.00
CA GLU A 356 -11.27 -22.02 9.21
C GLU A 356 -11.72 -22.74 10.49
N GLU A 357 -11.14 -23.91 10.79
CA GLU A 357 -11.37 -24.62 12.06
C GLU A 357 -10.98 -23.77 13.26
N TYR A 358 -9.77 -23.17 13.25
CA TYR A 358 -9.32 -22.27 14.32
C TYR A 358 -10.25 -21.06 14.49
N LEU A 359 -10.66 -20.41 13.38
CA LEU A 359 -11.61 -19.29 13.43
C LEU A 359 -12.98 -19.69 13.97
N THR A 360 -13.43 -20.91 13.67
CA THR A 360 -14.70 -21.45 14.18
C THR A 360 -14.62 -21.69 15.69
N MET A 361 -13.51 -22.22 16.18
CA MET A 361 -13.30 -22.42 17.63
C MET A 361 -13.26 -21.09 18.38
N LEU A 362 -12.56 -20.08 17.84
CA LEU A 362 -12.50 -18.74 18.45
C LEU A 362 -13.88 -18.06 18.52
N LYS A 363 -14.78 -18.35 17.57
CA LYS A 363 -16.17 -17.85 17.59
C LYS A 363 -17.05 -18.62 18.59
N ALA A 364 -16.75 -19.88 18.84
CA ALA A 364 -17.54 -20.75 19.72
C ALA A 364 -17.20 -20.57 21.21
N GLU A 365 -16.00 -20.08 21.53
CA GLU A 365 -15.63 -19.77 22.90
C GLU A 365 -16.40 -18.55 23.43
N PRO A 366 -17.02 -18.64 24.62
CA PRO A 366 -17.60 -17.47 25.26
C PRO A 366 -16.48 -16.46 25.53
N PRO A 367 -16.77 -15.14 25.42
CA PRO A 367 -15.79 -14.12 25.77
C PRO A 367 -15.30 -14.38 27.20
N SER A 368 -14.00 -14.62 27.34
CA SER A 368 -13.41 -14.82 28.66
C SER A 368 -13.64 -13.55 29.46
N THR A 369 -14.47 -13.65 30.49
CA THR A 369 -14.71 -12.57 31.45
C THR A 369 -13.39 -12.30 32.16
N SER A 370 -12.64 -11.34 31.61
CA SER A 370 -11.38 -10.83 32.15
C SER A 370 -11.70 -9.64 33.04
#